data_AF-A0A6A6HZA9-F1
#
_entry.id   AF-A0A6A6HZA9-F1
#
_cell.length_a   1.000
_cell.length_b   1.000
_cell.length_c   1.000
_cell.angle_alpha   90.00
_cell.angle_beta   90.00
_cell.angle_gamma   90.00
#
_symmetry.space_group_name_H-M   'P 1'
#
loop_
_entity.id
_entity.type
_entity.pdbx_description
1 polymer ?
#
loop_
_entity_poly.entity_id
_entity_poly.type
_entity_poly.pdbx_seq_one_letter_code
_entity_poly.pdbx_strand_id
1 'polypeptide(L)'
;MAPRSNKPNIYSVERELMTTGLCNGGILLVRNRETGKKLIEKKIEGDAVRAARATDEIEILKQLRNGRYITELISSYIDSDLRYASLWLEYCELGNLDDLIRRHAPERDPVPDNILLTGSRDNPDVRLADFGCAVGGPLGDLRSVESALRRGHPEFLPPEDPNFSELSDVYQLGLTILCLATLQRFPDRIYEPRGYSERILNVLAECMESDPRDRPGSDALPDKLHRQRRKVEPLPGGRLHIR
;
A
#
# COMPACT_ATOMS: atom_id res chain seq x y z
N MET A 1 -2.19 25.57 15.46
CA MET A 1 -2.19 26.30 14.17
C MET A 1 -2.99 25.45 13.18
N ALA A 2 -3.88 26.02 12.37
CA ALA A 2 -4.70 25.23 11.44
C ALA A 2 -3.82 24.57 10.35
N PRO A 3 -4.12 23.34 9.91
CA PRO A 3 -3.34 22.67 8.87
C PRO A 3 -3.41 23.47 7.56
N ARG A 4 -2.27 23.59 6.88
CA ARG A 4 -2.13 24.31 5.61
C ARG A 4 -1.36 23.47 4.61
N SER A 5 -1.75 23.57 3.34
CA SER A 5 -1.00 23.02 2.22
C SER A 5 0.29 23.82 2.01
N ASN A 6 1.34 23.16 1.52
CA ASN A 6 2.57 23.81 1.08
C ASN A 6 2.43 24.53 -0.27
N LYS A 7 1.31 24.35 -0.98
CA LYS A 7 0.92 25.15 -2.15
C LYS A 7 -0.47 25.78 -1.94
N PRO A 8 -0.64 26.69 -0.95
CA PRO A 8 -1.96 27.18 -0.52
C PRO A 8 -2.71 27.99 -1.59
N ASN A 9 -1.98 28.55 -2.57
CA ASN A 9 -2.54 29.26 -3.70
C ASN A 9 -3.20 28.32 -4.73
N ILE A 10 -2.81 27.05 -4.75
CA ILE A 10 -3.31 26.05 -5.71
C ILE A 10 -4.28 25.09 -5.01
N TYR A 11 -3.97 24.70 -3.78
CA TYR A 11 -4.72 23.71 -3.01
C TYR A 11 -5.30 24.31 -1.73
N SER A 12 -6.55 23.96 -1.43
CA SER A 12 -7.19 24.21 -0.14
C SER A 12 -7.24 22.91 0.67
N VAL A 13 -6.88 22.97 1.95
CA VAL A 13 -7.00 21.82 2.85
C VAL A 13 -8.47 21.60 3.20
N GLU A 14 -8.99 20.39 2.96
CA GLU A 14 -10.32 20.00 3.40
C GLU A 14 -10.29 19.31 4.77
N ARG A 15 -9.29 18.45 4.98
CA ARG A 15 -9.19 17.63 6.19
C ARG A 15 -7.74 17.19 6.40
N GLU A 16 -7.34 17.07 7.65
CA GLU A 16 -6.13 16.36 8.04
C GLU A 16 -6.48 14.88 8.29
N LEU A 17 -5.83 13.97 7.55
CA LEU A 17 -6.11 12.53 7.64
C LEU A 17 -5.19 11.85 8.66
N MET A 18 -3.96 12.32 8.77
CA MET A 18 -2.99 11.83 9.74
C MET A 18 -2.13 12.98 10.25
N THR A 19 -2.13 13.17 11.56
CA THR A 19 -1.26 14.10 12.27
C THR A 19 0.17 13.57 12.34
N THR A 20 1.14 14.48 12.46
CA THR A 20 2.59 14.20 12.48
C THR A 20 2.97 12.97 13.33
N GLY A 21 3.59 11.98 12.69
CA GLY A 21 4.09 10.76 13.33
C GLY A 21 4.94 9.90 12.37
N LEU A 22 5.95 9.22 12.93
CA LEU A 22 6.80 8.18 12.33
C LEU A 22 7.55 8.42 11.00
N CYS A 23 7.37 9.54 10.29
CA CYS A 23 8.23 10.09 9.23
C CYS A 23 7.54 11.20 8.41
N ASN A 24 6.24 11.46 8.62
CA ASN A 24 5.46 12.36 7.79
C ASN A 24 5.17 13.69 8.50
N GLY A 25 5.37 14.81 7.80
CA GLY A 25 4.94 16.16 8.22
C GLY A 25 3.41 16.37 8.15
N GLY A 26 2.65 15.27 8.11
CA GLY A 26 1.20 15.17 7.98
C GLY A 26 0.73 14.61 6.64
N ILE A 27 -0.43 13.94 6.65
CA ILE A 27 -1.18 13.56 5.45
C ILE A 27 -2.47 14.39 5.40
N LEU A 28 -2.64 15.17 4.33
CA LEU A 28 -3.78 16.08 4.17
C LEU A 28 -4.64 15.65 2.99
N LEU A 29 -5.96 15.69 3.15
CA LEU A 29 -6.90 15.74 2.04
C LEU A 29 -7.00 17.19 1.57
N VAL A 30 -6.64 17.43 0.31
CA VAL A 30 -6.68 18.75 -0.29
C VAL A 30 -7.56 18.77 -1.53
N ARG A 31 -8.07 19.95 -1.87
CA ARG A 31 -8.83 20.19 -3.09
C ARG A 31 -8.08 21.18 -3.97
N ASN A 32 -7.90 20.84 -5.24
CA ASN A 32 -7.44 21.78 -6.25
C ASN A 32 -8.50 22.88 -6.44
N ARG A 33 -8.09 24.14 -6.26
CA ARG A 33 -8.99 25.30 -6.29
C ARG A 33 -9.57 25.59 -7.67
N GLU A 34 -8.85 25.23 -8.73
CA GLU A 34 -9.25 25.46 -10.12
C GLU A 34 -10.14 24.32 -10.63
N THR A 35 -9.70 23.08 -10.45
CA THR A 35 -10.40 21.91 -11.01
C THR A 35 -11.43 21.31 -10.07
N GLY A 36 -11.39 21.66 -8.79
CA GLY A 36 -12.22 21.05 -7.75
C GLY A 36 -11.83 19.61 -7.41
N LYS A 37 -10.80 19.02 -8.04
CA LYS A 37 -10.37 17.63 -7.83
C LYS A 37 -9.75 17.46 -6.43
N LYS A 38 -10.11 16.37 -5.76
CA LYS A 38 -9.54 15.97 -4.47
C LYS A 38 -8.22 15.22 -4.68
N LEU A 39 -7.26 15.47 -3.79
CA LEU A 39 -5.91 14.90 -3.81
C LEU A 39 -5.44 14.65 -2.38
N ILE A 40 -4.42 13.78 -2.23
CA ILE A 40 -3.70 13.60 -0.98
C ILE A 40 -2.40 14.38 -1.03
N GLU A 41 -2.16 15.27 -0.08
CA GLU A 41 -0.85 15.88 0.14
C GLU A 41 -0.12 15.13 1.26
N LYS A 42 0.93 14.40 0.89
CA LYS A 42 1.88 13.80 1.83
C LYS A 42 3.00 14.80 2.08
N LYS A 43 3.02 15.37 3.27
CA LYS A 43 4.06 16.30 3.70
C LYS A 43 5.22 15.53 4.29
N ILE A 44 6.43 15.95 3.95
CA ILE A 44 7.67 15.40 4.49
C ILE A 44 8.41 16.58 5.11
N GLU A 45 8.61 16.49 6.42
CA GLU A 45 9.33 17.50 7.22
C GLU A 45 10.44 16.81 8.01
N GLY A 46 11.64 17.41 8.03
CA GLY A 46 12.70 17.00 8.96
C GLY A 46 14.11 17.12 8.40
N ASP A 47 14.93 16.13 8.71
CA ASP A 47 16.37 16.15 8.40
C ASP A 47 16.69 15.79 6.94
N ALA A 48 17.98 15.85 6.59
CA ALA A 48 18.47 15.54 5.25
C ALA A 48 18.16 14.10 4.81
N VAL A 49 18.03 13.15 5.75
CA VAL A 49 17.69 11.76 5.44
C VAL A 49 16.25 11.67 4.94
N ARG A 50 15.32 12.41 5.56
CA ARG A 50 13.94 12.47 5.09
C ARG A 50 13.81 13.17 3.74
N ALA A 51 14.58 14.24 3.51
CA ALA A 51 14.58 14.93 2.21
C ALA A 51 15.13 14.04 1.08
N ALA A 52 16.20 13.27 1.33
CA ALA A 52 16.71 12.29 0.37
C ALA A 52 15.65 11.22 0.03
N ARG A 53 14.96 10.67 1.03
CA ARG A 53 13.88 9.70 0.81
C ARG A 53 12.69 10.25 0.05
N ALA A 54 12.32 11.50 0.31
CA ALA A 54 11.29 12.17 -0.48
C ALA A 54 11.67 12.20 -1.96
N THR A 55 12.96 12.41 -2.25
CA THR A 55 13.48 12.43 -3.61
C THR A 55 13.39 11.05 -4.25
N ASP A 56 13.83 10.01 -3.55
CA ASP A 56 13.73 8.62 -4.03
C ASP A 56 12.28 8.19 -4.30
N GLU A 57 11.37 8.46 -3.36
CA GLU A 57 9.93 8.17 -3.51
C GLU A 57 9.33 8.90 -4.71
N ILE A 58 9.69 10.18 -4.92
CA ILE A 58 9.24 10.98 -6.07
C ILE A 58 9.77 10.38 -7.37
N GLU A 59 11.05 10.00 -7.44
CA GLU A 59 11.65 9.45 -8.66
C GLU A 59 11.07 8.06 -9.00
N ILE A 60 10.87 7.20 -8.00
CA ILE A 60 10.20 5.90 -8.17
C ILE A 60 8.77 6.12 -8.71
N LEU A 61 7.99 7.00 -8.09
CA LEU A 61 6.62 7.28 -8.54
C LEU A 61 6.55 7.90 -9.94
N LYS A 62 7.54 8.72 -10.33
CA LYS A 62 7.65 9.24 -11.70
C LYS A 62 7.92 8.12 -12.71
N GLN A 63 8.78 7.15 -12.37
CA GLN A 63 9.09 6.01 -13.25
C GLN A 63 7.89 5.06 -13.38
N LEU A 64 7.13 4.88 -12.30
CA LEU A 64 5.95 4.03 -12.25
C LEU A 64 4.67 4.72 -12.76
N ARG A 65 4.81 5.91 -13.35
CA ARG A 65 3.68 6.69 -13.86
C ARG A 65 2.88 5.89 -14.89
N ASN A 66 1.55 6.01 -14.83
CA ASN A 66 0.57 5.26 -15.62
C ASN A 66 0.43 3.77 -15.24
N GLY A 67 1.08 3.31 -14.17
CA GLY A 67 0.81 2.00 -13.59
C GLY A 67 -0.63 1.93 -13.07
N ARG A 68 -1.47 1.07 -13.68
CA ARG A 68 -2.90 0.95 -13.32
C ARG A 68 -3.14 0.63 -11.83
N TYR A 69 -2.23 -0.11 -11.21
CA TYR A 69 -2.35 -0.59 -9.83
C TYR A 69 -1.45 0.19 -8.85
N ILE A 70 -0.91 1.32 -9.27
CA ILE A 70 -0.02 2.17 -8.47
C ILE A 70 -0.69 3.52 -8.30
N THR A 71 -0.53 4.10 -7.11
CA THR A 71 -1.05 5.44 -6.80
C THR A 71 -0.37 6.48 -7.71
N GLU A 72 -1.16 7.28 -8.42
CA GLU A 72 -0.63 8.31 -9.32
C GLU A 72 -0.04 9.50 -8.55
N LEU A 73 1.21 9.87 -8.88
CA LEU A 73 1.82 11.14 -8.50
C LEU A 73 1.35 12.26 -9.45
N ILE A 74 0.58 13.21 -8.91
CA ILE A 74 0.03 14.34 -9.67
C ILE A 74 1.02 15.51 -9.72
N SER A 75 1.68 15.81 -8.61
CA SER A 75 2.72 16.84 -8.51
C SER A 75 3.61 16.55 -7.33
N SER A 76 4.83 17.04 -7.36
CA SER A 76 5.68 17.14 -6.17
C SER A 76 6.24 18.54 -5.98
N TYR A 77 6.86 18.76 -4.83
CA TYR A 77 7.63 19.94 -4.48
C TYR A 77 8.72 19.53 -3.50
N ILE A 78 9.93 20.03 -3.70
CA ILE A 78 11.07 19.83 -2.80
C ILE A 78 11.74 21.19 -2.61
N ASP A 79 12.01 21.54 -1.36
CA ASP A 79 12.89 22.63 -0.99
C ASP A 79 14.04 22.06 -0.17
N SER A 80 15.22 22.07 -0.79
CA SER A 80 16.46 21.53 -0.22
C SER A 80 16.97 22.36 0.96
N ASP A 81 16.71 23.67 0.96
CA ASP A 81 17.28 24.60 1.93
C ASP A 81 16.53 24.51 3.26
N LEU A 82 15.20 24.46 3.18
CA LEU A 82 14.31 24.32 4.31
C LEU A 82 13.96 22.86 4.63
N ARG A 83 14.55 21.90 3.90
CA ARG A 83 14.43 20.44 4.09
C ARG A 83 12.98 19.96 4.22
N TYR A 84 12.13 20.47 3.33
CA TYR A 84 10.75 20.04 3.25
C TYR A 84 10.40 19.57 1.84
N ALA A 85 9.52 18.58 1.78
CA ALA A 85 8.97 18.10 0.52
C ALA A 85 7.48 17.83 0.66
N SER A 86 6.78 17.83 -0.47
CA SER A 86 5.37 17.48 -0.54
C SER A 86 5.07 16.76 -1.82
N LEU A 87 4.29 15.69 -1.70
CA LEU A 87 3.78 14.91 -2.81
C LEU A 87 2.27 15.10 -2.84
N TRP A 88 1.72 15.43 -4.00
CA TRP A 88 0.29 15.43 -4.27
C TRP A 88 -0.05 14.18 -5.07
N LEU A 89 -0.75 13.26 -4.43
CA LEU A 89 -1.13 11.95 -4.93
C LEU A 89 -2.62 11.93 -5.27
N GLU A 90 -3.04 10.99 -6.12
CA GLU A 90 -4.46 10.74 -6.34
C GLU A 90 -5.18 10.42 -5.02
N TYR A 91 -6.44 10.85 -4.92
CA TYR A 91 -7.29 10.51 -3.79
C TYR A 91 -8.10 9.25 -4.09
N CYS A 92 -7.91 8.20 -3.29
CA CYS A 92 -8.68 6.96 -3.34
C CYS A 92 -9.92 7.08 -2.47
N GLU A 93 -11.09 7.25 -3.11
CA GLU A 93 -12.34 7.66 -2.46
C GLU A 93 -12.93 6.59 -1.52
N LEU A 94 -12.57 5.33 -1.72
CA LEU A 94 -13.09 4.22 -0.91
C LEU A 94 -12.25 3.98 0.35
N GLY A 95 -11.13 4.68 0.50
CA GLY A 95 -10.21 4.58 1.63
C GLY A 95 -9.10 3.55 1.41
N ASN A 96 -8.52 3.08 2.49
CA ASN A 96 -7.55 1.98 2.45
C ASN A 96 -8.25 0.64 2.65
N LEU A 97 -7.47 -0.44 2.59
CA LEU A 97 -8.01 -1.78 2.73
C LEU A 97 -8.52 -2.08 4.14
N ASP A 98 -7.92 -1.45 5.16
CA ASP A 98 -8.44 -1.45 6.51
C ASP A 98 -9.89 -0.91 6.57
N ASP A 99 -10.15 0.26 5.96
CA ASP A 99 -11.50 0.83 5.90
C ASP A 99 -12.53 -0.14 5.29
N LEU A 100 -12.11 -0.99 4.33
CA LEU A 100 -12.98 -2.00 3.73
C LEU A 100 -13.29 -3.14 4.71
N ILE A 101 -12.28 -3.63 5.44
CA ILE A 101 -12.44 -4.73 6.39
C ILE A 101 -13.32 -4.30 7.56
N ARG A 102 -13.08 -3.11 8.12
CA ARG A 102 -13.92 -2.56 9.20
C ARG A 102 -15.40 -2.45 8.80
N ARG A 103 -15.72 -2.25 7.52
CA ARG A 103 -17.10 -2.22 7.03
C ARG A 103 -17.76 -3.61 6.96
N HIS A 104 -16.99 -4.66 6.68
CA HIS A 104 -17.52 -6.01 6.46
C HIS A 104 -17.40 -6.92 7.68
N ALA A 105 -16.43 -6.65 8.54
CA ALA A 105 -16.18 -7.36 9.78
C ALA A 105 -15.75 -6.34 10.85
N PRO A 106 -16.69 -5.53 11.39
CA PRO A 106 -16.39 -4.50 12.37
C PRO A 106 -15.83 -5.06 13.69
N GLU A 107 -16.04 -6.35 13.95
CA GLU A 107 -15.50 -7.10 15.09
C GLU A 107 -14.06 -7.63 14.85
N ARG A 108 -13.49 -7.42 13.64
CA ARG A 108 -12.15 -7.90 13.28
C ARG A 108 -11.15 -6.76 13.08
N ASP A 109 -9.90 -7.07 13.40
CA ASP A 109 -8.81 -6.09 13.42
C ASP A 109 -8.18 -5.83 12.02
N PRO A 110 -7.65 -4.62 11.78
CA PRO A 110 -7.42 -4.02 10.45
C PRO A 110 -6.10 -4.36 9.71
N VAL A 111 -6.11 -4.52 8.37
CA VAL A 111 -4.98 -4.90 7.45
C VAL A 111 -4.03 -3.73 7.09
N PRO A 112 -2.79 -3.98 6.60
CA PRO A 112 -1.81 -2.97 6.19
C PRO A 112 -2.32 -1.77 5.38
N ASP A 113 -1.83 -0.59 5.76
CA ASP A 113 -2.26 0.74 5.31
C ASP A 113 -1.90 1.10 3.86
N ASN A 114 -1.06 0.28 3.21
CA ASN A 114 -0.42 0.61 1.92
C ASN A 114 -1.24 0.16 0.69
N ILE A 115 -2.46 -0.34 0.91
CA ILE A 115 -3.40 -0.71 -0.16
C ILE A 115 -4.59 0.25 -0.13
N LEU A 116 -4.77 1.01 -1.21
CA LEU A 116 -5.85 1.98 -1.39
C LEU A 116 -6.89 1.49 -2.38
N LEU A 117 -8.13 1.94 -2.20
CA LEU A 117 -9.30 1.49 -2.96
C LEU A 117 -10.00 2.66 -3.65
N THR A 118 -10.35 2.48 -4.93
CA THR A 118 -11.06 3.48 -5.74
C THR A 118 -12.11 2.84 -6.64
N GLY A 119 -12.91 3.65 -7.34
CA GLY A 119 -13.95 3.16 -8.25
C GLY A 119 -15.24 2.71 -7.53
N SER A 120 -15.75 1.53 -7.88
CA SER A 120 -17.03 1.02 -7.36
C SER A 120 -16.88 0.31 -6.02
N ARG A 121 -17.85 0.46 -5.11
CA ARG A 121 -17.88 -0.27 -3.83
C ARG A 121 -18.02 -1.77 -4.00
N ASP A 122 -18.74 -2.23 -5.03
CA ASP A 122 -19.00 -3.66 -5.25
C ASP A 122 -17.84 -4.37 -5.95
N ASN A 123 -16.99 -3.61 -6.64
CA ASN A 123 -15.82 -4.10 -7.35
C ASN A 123 -14.75 -3.00 -7.39
N PRO A 124 -14.05 -2.78 -6.26
CA PRO A 124 -13.09 -1.69 -6.14
C PRO A 124 -11.83 -1.97 -6.96
N ASP A 125 -11.28 -0.94 -7.58
CA ASP A 125 -9.93 -0.97 -8.12
C ASP A 125 -8.92 -0.77 -6.98
N VAL A 126 -7.83 -1.52 -7.02
CA VAL A 126 -6.79 -1.54 -5.97
C VAL A 126 -5.56 -0.75 -6.43
N ARG A 127 -5.00 0.05 -5.52
CA ARG A 127 -3.78 0.84 -5.72
C ARG A 127 -2.77 0.52 -4.62
N LEU A 128 -1.53 0.22 -5.01
CA LEU A 128 -0.40 0.20 -4.10
C LEU A 128 0.04 1.64 -3.80
N ALA A 129 0.30 1.92 -2.52
CA ALA A 129 0.69 3.22 -2.01
C ALA A 129 1.92 3.12 -1.10
N ASP A 130 2.47 4.28 -0.76
CA ASP A 130 3.60 4.48 0.16
C ASP A 130 4.91 3.79 -0.25
N PHE A 131 5.68 4.47 -1.10
CA PHE A 131 6.99 3.99 -1.58
C PHE A 131 8.15 4.56 -0.75
N GLY A 132 7.88 5.12 0.44
CA GLY A 132 8.90 5.73 1.32
C GLY A 132 9.92 4.75 1.92
N CYS A 133 9.74 3.45 1.69
CA CYS A 133 10.70 2.38 2.02
C CYS A 133 11.18 1.60 0.78
N ALA A 134 10.73 1.96 -0.43
CA ALA A 134 11.20 1.32 -1.64
C ALA A 134 12.67 1.69 -1.89
N VAL A 135 13.46 0.73 -2.37
CA VAL A 135 14.87 0.94 -2.64
C VAL A 135 15.15 0.66 -4.12
N GLY A 136 15.66 1.66 -4.83
CA GLY A 136 16.09 1.52 -6.22
C GLY A 136 17.61 1.33 -6.32
N GLY A 137 18.07 0.33 -7.08
CA GLY A 137 19.49 0.13 -7.40
C GLY A 137 20.08 -1.22 -6.93
N PRO A 138 21.29 -1.59 -7.41
CA PRO A 138 21.93 -2.85 -7.07
C PRO A 138 22.39 -2.81 -5.61
N LEU A 139 21.71 -3.60 -4.76
CA LEU A 139 21.79 -3.57 -3.29
C LEU A 139 21.67 -2.15 -2.73
N GLY A 140 20.43 -1.79 -2.39
CA GLY A 140 20.11 -0.60 -1.63
C GLY A 140 21.17 -0.26 -0.58
N ASP A 141 21.59 1.01 -0.54
CA ASP A 141 22.47 1.54 0.50
C ASP A 141 22.03 0.95 1.86
N LEU A 142 22.98 0.40 2.64
CA LEU A 142 22.74 -0.26 3.92
C LEU A 142 21.84 0.58 4.85
N ARG A 143 21.90 1.91 4.72
CA ARG A 143 21.05 2.88 5.44
C ARG A 143 19.59 2.87 5.01
N SER A 144 19.30 2.59 3.74
CA SER A 144 17.94 2.45 3.20
C SER A 144 17.31 1.14 3.66
N VAL A 145 18.09 0.05 3.70
CA VAL A 145 17.66 -1.26 4.22
C VAL A 145 17.37 -1.21 5.72
N GLU A 146 18.30 -0.67 6.52
CA GLU A 146 18.12 -0.53 7.99
C GLU A 146 16.89 0.32 8.34
N SER A 147 16.53 1.29 7.49
CA SER A 147 15.36 2.12 7.72
C SER A 147 14.05 1.58 7.15
N ALA A 148 14.08 0.69 6.15
CA ALA A 148 12.92 -0.09 5.74
C ALA A 148 12.56 -1.10 6.84
N LEU A 149 13.57 -1.77 7.40
CA LEU A 149 13.48 -2.68 8.54
C LEU A 149 12.80 -2.06 9.77
N ARG A 150 13.16 -0.83 10.13
CA ARG A 150 12.58 -0.12 11.29
C ARG A 150 11.12 0.32 11.10
N ARG A 151 10.55 0.20 9.88
CA ARG A 151 9.21 0.70 9.53
C ARG A 151 8.25 -0.38 9.07
N GLY A 152 8.74 -1.55 8.67
CA GLY A 152 7.90 -2.73 8.43
C GLY A 152 7.29 -3.28 9.71
N HIS A 153 6.10 -3.86 9.61
CA HIS A 153 5.49 -4.63 10.70
C HIS A 153 6.26 -5.96 10.85
N PRO A 154 6.82 -6.28 12.04
CA PRO A 154 7.59 -7.52 12.26
C PRO A 154 6.86 -8.80 11.84
N GLU A 155 5.53 -8.79 11.95
CA GLU A 155 4.64 -9.90 11.57
C GLU A 155 4.63 -10.18 10.06
N PHE A 156 5.08 -9.22 9.25
CA PHE A 156 5.23 -9.34 7.80
C PHE A 156 6.68 -9.57 7.37
N LEU A 157 7.62 -9.76 8.30
CA LEU A 157 9.00 -10.06 7.91
C LEU A 157 9.09 -11.47 7.31
N PRO A 158 9.80 -11.62 6.18
CA PRO A 158 10.01 -12.91 5.58
C PRO A 158 11.09 -13.70 6.36
N PRO A 159 11.17 -15.03 6.22
CA PRO A 159 12.11 -15.87 6.97
C PRO A 159 13.59 -15.55 6.73
N GLU A 160 13.93 -14.97 5.57
CA GLU A 160 15.29 -14.58 5.19
C GLU A 160 15.77 -13.25 5.77
N ASP A 161 14.93 -12.55 6.55
CA ASP A 161 15.30 -11.32 7.26
C ASP A 161 16.68 -11.44 7.94
N PRO A 162 17.61 -10.47 7.76
CA PRO A 162 17.45 -9.17 7.07
C PRO A 162 17.85 -9.17 5.57
N ASN A 163 18.01 -10.34 4.94
CA ASN A 163 18.52 -10.45 3.56
C ASN A 163 17.40 -10.39 2.52
N PHE A 164 16.84 -9.20 2.31
CA PHE A 164 15.71 -8.99 1.39
C PHE A 164 16.08 -9.15 -0.09
N SER A 165 15.09 -9.58 -0.87
CA SER A 165 15.12 -9.68 -2.35
C SER A 165 13.74 -9.35 -2.93
N GLU A 166 13.58 -9.31 -4.26
CA GLU A 166 12.23 -9.19 -4.86
C GLU A 166 11.27 -10.31 -4.42
N LEU A 167 11.79 -11.47 -4.00
CA LEU A 167 10.98 -12.60 -3.54
C LEU A 167 10.53 -12.41 -2.08
N SER A 168 11.14 -11.48 -1.34
CA SER A 168 10.65 -11.05 -0.04
C SER A 168 9.31 -10.29 -0.17
N ASP A 169 9.17 -9.46 -1.20
CA ASP A 169 7.91 -8.77 -1.50
C ASP A 169 6.78 -9.76 -1.85
N VAL A 170 7.12 -10.87 -2.52
CA VAL A 170 6.17 -11.95 -2.82
C VAL A 170 5.65 -12.62 -1.54
N TYR A 171 6.52 -12.86 -0.56
CA TYR A 171 6.13 -13.39 0.75
C TYR A 171 5.19 -12.43 1.49
N GLN A 172 5.55 -11.15 1.52
CA GLN A 172 4.74 -10.09 2.13
C GLN A 172 3.38 -9.91 1.46
N LEU A 173 3.33 -10.03 0.13
CA LEU A 173 2.09 -10.06 -0.62
C LEU A 173 1.23 -11.28 -0.25
N GLY A 174 1.85 -12.47 -0.10
CA GLY A 174 1.19 -13.69 0.38
C GLY A 174 0.51 -13.48 1.73
N LEU A 175 1.24 -12.93 2.71
CA LEU A 175 0.70 -12.59 4.03
C LEU A 175 -0.42 -11.54 3.95
N THR A 176 -0.30 -10.56 3.06
CA THR A 176 -1.33 -9.52 2.86
C THR A 176 -2.62 -10.13 2.30
N ILE A 177 -2.51 -11.04 1.33
CA ILE A 177 -3.66 -11.77 0.77
C ILE A 177 -4.25 -12.74 1.81
N LEU A 178 -3.42 -13.36 2.66
CA LEU A 178 -3.88 -14.17 3.78
C LEU A 178 -4.73 -13.33 4.75
N CYS A 179 -4.22 -12.18 5.17
CA CYS A 179 -4.92 -11.23 6.03
C CYS A 179 -6.25 -10.75 5.42
N LEU A 180 -6.29 -10.55 4.10
CA LEU A 180 -7.53 -10.28 3.36
C LEU A 180 -8.52 -11.43 3.44
N ALA A 181 -8.04 -12.65 3.24
CA ALA A 181 -8.88 -13.85 3.19
C ALA A 181 -9.40 -14.25 4.58
N THR A 182 -8.68 -13.90 5.64
CA THR A 182 -9.08 -14.11 7.04
C THR A 182 -9.74 -12.88 7.67
N LEU A 183 -9.68 -11.72 7.00
CA LEU A 183 -10.08 -10.41 7.54
C LEU A 183 -9.37 -10.11 8.87
N GLN A 184 -8.04 -10.23 8.90
CA GLN A 184 -7.23 -10.02 10.10
C GLN A 184 -6.13 -8.98 9.86
N ARG A 185 -5.66 -8.34 10.95
CA ARG A 185 -4.59 -7.34 10.90
C ARG A 185 -3.22 -7.89 10.61
N PHE A 186 -2.89 -8.97 11.30
CA PHE A 186 -1.60 -9.63 11.23
C PHE A 186 -1.83 -11.06 10.79
N PRO A 187 -0.89 -11.65 10.06
CA PRO A 187 -0.96 -13.06 9.69
C PRO A 187 -0.86 -13.90 10.96
N ASP A 188 -1.99 -14.45 11.39
CA ASP A 188 -2.06 -15.42 12.48
C ASP A 188 -2.30 -16.82 11.91
N ARG A 189 -1.44 -17.77 12.29
CA ARG A 189 -1.50 -19.17 11.82
C ARG A 189 -2.75 -19.92 12.28
N ILE A 190 -3.51 -19.35 13.22
CA ILE A 190 -4.69 -19.98 13.81
C ILE A 190 -5.91 -19.93 12.87
N TYR A 191 -5.95 -18.97 11.94
CA TYR A 191 -7.12 -18.77 11.06
C TYR A 191 -6.83 -19.22 9.65
N GLU A 192 -7.40 -20.36 9.27
CA GLU A 192 -7.42 -20.82 7.89
C GLU A 192 -8.49 -20.05 7.09
N PRO A 193 -8.16 -19.49 5.91
CA PRO A 193 -9.15 -18.87 5.05
C PRO A 193 -10.23 -19.87 4.64
N ARG A 194 -11.47 -19.62 5.05
CA ARG A 194 -12.62 -20.46 4.69
C ARG A 194 -13.33 -19.89 3.47
N GLY A 195 -13.86 -20.77 2.62
CA GLY A 195 -14.64 -20.38 1.43
C GLY A 195 -13.79 -20.04 0.20
N TYR A 196 -12.48 -20.23 0.26
CA TYR A 196 -11.58 -20.11 -0.89
C TYR A 196 -11.27 -21.49 -1.46
N SER A 197 -11.05 -21.56 -2.78
CA SER A 197 -10.66 -22.81 -3.43
C SER A 197 -9.25 -23.23 -3.00
N GLU A 198 -9.01 -24.54 -2.87
CA GLU A 198 -7.67 -25.15 -2.68
C GLU A 198 -6.59 -24.54 -3.57
N ARG A 199 -6.95 -24.17 -4.80
CA ARG A 199 -6.00 -23.58 -5.77
C ARG A 199 -5.52 -22.19 -5.36
N ILE A 200 -6.38 -21.36 -4.76
CA ILE A 200 -6.00 -20.05 -4.22
C ILE A 200 -5.15 -20.25 -2.96
N LEU A 201 -5.54 -21.21 -2.11
CA LEU A 201 -4.77 -21.56 -0.90
C LEU A 201 -3.37 -22.07 -1.26
N ASN A 202 -3.23 -22.87 -2.32
CA ASN A 202 -1.94 -23.33 -2.80
C ASN A 202 -1.08 -22.20 -3.34
N VAL A 203 -1.65 -21.27 -4.12
CA VAL A 203 -0.90 -20.09 -4.58
C VAL A 203 -0.44 -19.24 -3.39
N LEU A 204 -1.28 -19.10 -2.35
CA LEU A 204 -0.89 -18.41 -1.12
C LEU A 204 0.25 -19.13 -0.40
N ALA A 205 0.17 -20.46 -0.26
CA ALA A 205 1.22 -21.26 0.35
C ALA A 205 2.55 -21.13 -0.42
N GLU A 206 2.51 -21.20 -1.76
CA GLU A 206 3.69 -21.00 -2.62
C GLU A 206 4.32 -19.61 -2.43
N CYS A 207 3.53 -18.54 -2.27
CA CYS A 207 4.07 -17.21 -1.96
C CYS A 207 4.80 -17.18 -0.61
N MET A 208 4.34 -17.98 0.35
CA MET A 208 4.83 -18.00 1.74
C MET A 208 5.87 -19.09 2.01
N GLU A 209 6.51 -19.64 0.97
CA GLU A 209 7.56 -20.63 1.13
C GLU A 209 8.77 -20.08 1.88
N SER A 210 9.39 -20.95 2.69
CA SER A 210 10.51 -20.55 3.55
C SER A 210 11.76 -20.22 2.75
N ASP A 211 12.05 -21.00 1.70
CA ASP A 211 13.11 -20.67 0.75
C ASP A 211 12.57 -19.70 -0.30
N PRO A 212 13.16 -18.49 -0.45
CA PRO A 212 12.73 -17.53 -1.46
C PRO A 212 12.66 -18.11 -2.87
N ARG A 213 13.55 -19.06 -3.22
CA ARG A 213 13.65 -19.63 -4.57
C ARG A 213 12.48 -20.53 -4.94
N ASP A 214 11.74 -21.01 -3.95
CA ASP A 214 10.55 -21.83 -4.16
C ASP A 214 9.29 -20.96 -4.36
N ARG A 215 9.40 -19.65 -4.12
CA ARG A 215 8.32 -18.68 -4.35
C ARG A 215 8.17 -18.39 -5.85
N PRO A 216 6.94 -18.14 -6.33
CA PRO A 216 6.73 -17.67 -7.70
C PRO A 216 7.29 -16.26 -7.89
N GLY A 217 7.82 -15.99 -9.09
CA GLY A 217 8.13 -14.62 -9.51
C GLY A 217 6.85 -13.76 -9.56
N SER A 218 7.02 -12.46 -9.30
CA SER A 218 5.91 -11.48 -9.33
C SER A 218 5.26 -11.34 -10.71
N ASP A 219 6.00 -11.65 -11.78
CA ASP A 219 5.56 -11.72 -13.17
C ASP A 219 4.64 -12.93 -13.43
N ALA A 220 4.87 -14.06 -12.74
CA ALA A 220 4.09 -15.29 -12.91
C ALA A 220 2.78 -15.31 -12.10
N LEU A 221 2.69 -14.50 -11.04
CA LEU A 221 1.55 -14.47 -10.13
C LEU A 221 0.22 -14.04 -10.78
N PRO A 222 0.16 -12.97 -11.61
CA PRO A 222 -1.08 -12.56 -12.26
C PRO A 222 -1.72 -13.69 -13.07
N ASP A 223 -0.91 -14.48 -13.78
CA ASP A 223 -1.37 -15.61 -14.59
C ASP A 223 -1.83 -16.80 -13.73
N LYS A 224 -1.15 -17.06 -12.62
CA LYS A 224 -1.58 -18.08 -11.65
C LYS A 224 -2.95 -17.73 -11.05
N LEU A 225 -3.16 -16.47 -10.69
CA LEU A 225 -4.40 -15.95 -10.09
C LEU A 225 -5.55 -15.77 -11.11
N HIS A 226 -5.30 -15.21 -12.29
CA HIS A 226 -6.33 -15.02 -13.33
C HIS A 226 -6.92 -16.33 -13.82
N ARG A 227 -6.10 -17.39 -13.91
CA ARG A 227 -6.58 -18.75 -14.21
C ARG A 227 -7.59 -19.28 -13.20
N GLN A 228 -7.56 -18.79 -11.95
CA GLN A 228 -8.53 -19.17 -10.92
C GLN A 228 -9.81 -18.31 -10.98
N ARG A 229 -9.68 -17.01 -11.25
CA ARG A 229 -10.83 -16.07 -11.32
C ARG A 229 -11.87 -16.48 -12.37
N ARG A 230 -11.44 -17.09 -13.48
CA ARG A 230 -12.32 -17.53 -14.59
C ARG A 230 -13.26 -18.70 -14.26
N LYS A 231 -13.17 -19.31 -13.08
CA LYS A 231 -13.99 -20.48 -12.70
C LYS A 231 -14.99 -20.19 -11.56
N VAL A 232 -15.00 -18.98 -11.03
CA VAL A 232 -16.01 -18.55 -10.06
C VAL A 232 -17.07 -17.79 -10.84
N GLU A 233 -18.09 -18.50 -11.34
CA GLU A 233 -19.30 -17.82 -11.78
C GLU A 233 -19.90 -17.10 -10.57
N PRO A 234 -20.38 -15.85 -10.72
CA PRO A 234 -21.19 -15.25 -9.68
C PRO A 234 -22.40 -16.16 -9.47
N LEU A 235 -22.62 -16.63 -8.24
CA LEU A 235 -23.83 -17.37 -7.89
C LEU A 235 -25.04 -16.54 -8.37
N PRO A 236 -25.99 -17.13 -9.13
CA PRO A 236 -27.17 -16.39 -9.56
C PRO A 236 -27.96 -15.95 -8.33
N GLY A 237 -27.98 -14.64 -8.08
CA GLY A 237 -28.63 -14.04 -6.90
C GLY A 237 -27.61 -13.52 -5.90
N GLY A 238 -27.17 -12.26 -6.10
CA GLY A 238 -26.22 -11.55 -5.24
C GLY A 238 -26.72 -11.33 -3.80
N ARG A 239 -26.68 -12.37 -2.97
CA ARG A 239 -26.74 -12.29 -1.51
C ARG A 239 -25.70 -13.24 -0.93
N LEU A 240 -24.65 -12.67 -0.37
CA LEU A 240 -23.80 -13.34 0.61
C LEU A 240 -24.65 -13.60 1.85
N HIS A 241 -25.25 -14.79 1.94
CA HIS A 241 -25.76 -15.31 3.20
C HIS A 241 -24.57 -15.84 4.00
N ILE A 242 -24.10 -15.03 4.94
CA ILE A 242 -23.23 -15.47 6.02
C ILE A 242 -24.15 -16.14 7.06
N ARG A 243 -23.94 -17.43 7.31
CA ARG A 243 -24.49 -18.10 8.50
C ARG A 243 -23.54 -17.90 9.66
#